data_AF-G2G5H7-F1
#
_entry.id   AF-G2G5H7-F1
#
_cell.length_a   1.000
_cell.length_b   1.000
_cell.length_c   1.000
_cell.angle_alpha   90.00
_cell.angle_beta   90.00
_cell.angle_gamma   90.00
#
_symmetry.space_group_name_H-M   'P 1'
#
loop_
_entity.id
_entity.type
_entity.pdbx_description
1 polymer ?
#
loop_
_entity_poly.entity_id
_entity_poly.type
_entity_poly.pdbx_seq_one_letter_code
_entity_poly.pdbx_strand_id
1 'polypeptide(L)'
;MPASATMRSELAALVDEQQTTTKLLQAQLTKQLRALDTKENNLIELAADGSLPQAKIKAKLQKITKQRDRLTTRLHDVDEDLSTAAEIIEACLQLLQDPLALYRRCNEQQRRRLNQALFEALYIEEDRTATFG
;
A
#
# COMPACT_ATOMS: atom_id res chain seq x y z
N MET A 1 30.73 -2.92 -3.58
CA MET A 1 29.70 -3.64 -2.80
C MET A 1 28.59 -4.13 -3.73
N PRO A 2 28.79 -5.25 -4.47
CA PRO A 2 27.86 -5.75 -5.49
C PRO A 2 26.56 -6.35 -4.93
N ALA A 3 26.56 -6.85 -3.69
CA ALA A 3 25.40 -7.47 -3.05
C ALA A 3 24.20 -6.51 -2.90
N SER A 4 24.45 -5.23 -2.57
CA SER A 4 23.39 -4.21 -2.44
C SER A 4 22.68 -3.90 -3.77
N ALA A 5 23.42 -3.96 -4.89
CA ALA A 5 22.88 -3.72 -6.21
C ALA A 5 22.02 -4.90 -6.70
N THR A 6 22.45 -6.13 -6.44
CA THR A 6 21.66 -7.34 -6.73
C THR A 6 20.37 -7.36 -5.90
N MET A 7 20.45 -7.11 -4.60
CA MET A 7 19.27 -7.05 -3.72
C MET A 7 18.29 -5.99 -4.19
N ARG A 8 18.77 -4.80 -4.59
CA ARG A 8 17.93 -3.75 -5.20
C ARG A 8 17.22 -4.21 -6.45
N SER A 9 17.92 -4.91 -7.35
CA SER A 9 17.32 -5.40 -8.59
C SER A 9 16.23 -6.43 -8.34
N GLU A 10 16.45 -7.35 -7.41
CA GLU A 10 15.47 -8.38 -7.04
C GLU A 10 14.25 -7.77 -6.36
N LEU A 11 14.47 -6.84 -5.43
CA LEU A 11 13.39 -6.14 -4.73
C LEU A 11 12.59 -5.25 -5.68
N ALA A 12 13.25 -4.56 -6.62
CA ALA A 12 12.58 -3.78 -7.65
C ALA A 12 11.71 -4.66 -8.56
N ALA A 13 12.20 -5.83 -8.98
CA ALA A 13 11.41 -6.77 -9.78
C ALA A 13 10.18 -7.29 -9.02
N LEU A 14 10.35 -7.62 -7.73
CA LEU A 14 9.27 -8.13 -6.89
C LEU A 14 8.21 -7.06 -6.60
N VAL A 15 8.63 -5.81 -6.39
CA VAL A 15 7.73 -4.65 -6.28
C VAL A 15 6.99 -4.39 -7.58
N ASP A 16 7.67 -4.44 -8.72
CA ASP A 16 7.05 -4.21 -10.03
C ASP A 16 6.01 -5.30 -10.35
N GLU A 17 6.31 -6.56 -10.02
CA GLU A 17 5.36 -7.68 -10.13
C GLU A 17 4.13 -7.45 -9.25
N GLN A 18 4.33 -7.11 -7.96
CA GLN A 18 3.23 -6.79 -7.03
C GLN A 18 2.41 -5.59 -7.48
N GLN A 19 3.06 -4.52 -7.95
CA GLN A 19 2.39 -3.35 -8.51
C GLN A 19 1.56 -3.72 -9.74
N THR A 20 2.08 -4.60 -10.60
CA THR A 20 1.35 -5.06 -11.79
C THR A 20 0.12 -5.86 -11.40
N THR A 21 0.24 -6.83 -10.49
CA THR A 21 -0.90 -7.59 -9.96
C THR A 21 -1.95 -6.67 -9.33
N THR A 22 -1.50 -5.69 -8.56
CA THR A 22 -2.38 -4.73 -7.88
C THR A 22 -3.11 -3.81 -8.87
N LYS A 23 -2.41 -3.27 -9.87
CA LYS A 23 -3.01 -2.49 -10.97
C LYS A 23 -4.04 -3.29 -11.75
N LEU A 24 -3.77 -4.58 -12.01
CA LEU A 24 -4.75 -5.47 -12.66
C LEU A 24 -6.00 -5.66 -11.80
N LEU A 25 -5.84 -5.83 -10.49
CA LEU A 25 -6.95 -5.93 -9.55
C LEU A 25 -7.76 -4.62 -9.51
N GLN A 26 -7.12 -3.45 -9.42
CA GLN A 26 -7.78 -2.14 -9.49
C GLN A 26 -8.56 -1.97 -10.79
N ALA A 27 -7.97 -2.33 -11.93
CA ALA A 27 -8.62 -2.27 -13.24
C ALA A 27 -9.85 -3.18 -13.28
N GLN A 28 -9.76 -4.38 -12.72
CA GLN A 28 -10.89 -5.31 -12.62
C GLN A 28 -12.01 -4.77 -11.73
N LEU A 29 -11.70 -4.21 -10.56
CA LEU A 29 -12.67 -3.62 -9.65
C LEU A 29 -13.37 -2.41 -10.29
N THR A 30 -12.61 -1.53 -10.95
CA THR A 30 -13.13 -0.38 -11.69
C THR A 30 -14.06 -0.82 -12.83
N LYS A 31 -13.71 -1.87 -13.57
CA LYS A 31 -14.56 -2.45 -14.61
C LYS A 31 -15.87 -3.00 -14.03
N GLN A 32 -15.82 -3.64 -12.87
CA GLN A 32 -17.02 -4.15 -12.19
C GLN A 32 -17.93 -3.00 -11.72
N LEU A 33 -17.36 -1.92 -11.19
CA LEU A 33 -18.10 -0.72 -10.81
C LEU A 33 -18.86 -0.12 -12.02
N ARG A 34 -18.16 0.10 -13.15
CA ARG A 34 -18.80 0.60 -14.38
C ARG A 34 -19.94 -0.31 -14.86
N ALA A 35 -19.76 -1.63 -14.77
CA ALA A 35 -20.80 -2.57 -15.15
C ALA A 35 -22.02 -2.53 -14.21
N LEU A 36 -21.83 -2.18 -12.94
CA LEU A 36 -22.93 -1.94 -12.00
C LEU A 36 -23.67 -0.64 -12.32
N ASP A 37 -22.95 0.44 -12.67
CA ASP A 37 -23.55 1.71 -13.07
C ASP A 37 -24.42 1.55 -14.34
N THR A 38 -23.94 0.79 -15.34
CA THR A 38 -24.75 0.47 -16.52
C THR A 38 -26.02 -0.31 -16.15
N LYS A 39 -25.92 -1.28 -15.23
CA LYS A 39 -27.09 -2.06 -14.79
C LYS A 39 -28.10 -1.20 -14.02
N GLU A 40 -27.62 -0.24 -13.23
CA GLU A 40 -28.46 0.71 -12.52
C GLU A 40 -29.21 1.61 -13.49
N ASN A 41 -28.51 2.21 -14.45
CA ASN A 41 -29.13 3.06 -15.48
C ASN A 41 -30.21 2.30 -16.26
N ASN A 42 -29.90 1.08 -16.71
CA ASN A 42 -30.89 0.25 -17.42
C ASN A 42 -32.11 -0.11 -16.54
N LEU A 43 -31.92 -0.30 -15.23
CA LEU A 43 -33.02 -0.55 -14.31
C LEU A 43 -33.87 0.70 -14.08
N ILE A 44 -33.26 1.89 -14.10
CA ILE A 44 -33.97 3.18 -13.99
C ILE A 44 -34.78 3.43 -15.26
N GLU A 45 -34.23 3.20 -16.45
CA GLU A 45 -34.94 3.29 -17.73
C GLU A 45 -36.14 2.33 -17.75
N LEU A 46 -35.93 1.06 -17.40
CA LEU A 46 -37.00 0.07 -17.37
C LEU A 46 -38.06 0.34 -16.29
N ALA A 47 -37.70 1.08 -15.24
CA ALA A 47 -38.65 1.59 -14.25
C ALA A 47 -39.51 2.73 -14.82
N ALA A 48 -38.92 3.60 -15.63
CA ALA A 48 -39.63 4.70 -16.29
C ALA A 48 -40.65 4.18 -17.31
N ASP A 49 -40.35 3.06 -17.97
CA ASP A 49 -41.27 2.39 -18.91
C ASP A 49 -42.42 1.63 -18.22
N GLY A 50 -42.42 1.53 -16.88
CA GLY A 50 -43.50 0.90 -16.09
C GLY A 50 -43.60 -0.63 -16.24
N SER A 51 -42.67 -1.26 -16.96
CA SER A 51 -42.69 -2.69 -17.31
C SER A 51 -42.40 -3.62 -16.12
N LEU A 52 -41.71 -3.12 -15.09
CA LEU A 52 -41.30 -3.92 -13.94
C LEU A 52 -42.03 -3.54 -12.64
N PRO A 53 -42.36 -4.52 -11.78
CA PRO A 53 -42.88 -4.24 -10.44
C PRO A 53 -41.89 -3.41 -9.62
N GLN A 54 -42.32 -2.24 -9.14
CA GLN A 54 -41.50 -1.27 -8.41
C GLN A 54 -40.74 -1.89 -7.22
N ALA A 55 -41.36 -2.86 -6.52
CA ALA A 55 -40.72 -3.59 -5.43
C ALA A 55 -39.49 -4.40 -5.87
N LYS A 56 -39.53 -5.03 -7.06
CA LYS A 56 -38.39 -5.77 -7.62
C LYS A 56 -37.27 -4.83 -8.06
N ILE A 57 -37.61 -3.66 -8.58
CA ILE A 57 -36.63 -2.63 -8.97
C ILE A 57 -35.89 -2.12 -7.74
N LYS A 58 -36.63 -1.74 -6.69
CA LYS A 58 -36.05 -1.28 -5.41
C LYS A 58 -35.12 -2.32 -4.79
N ALA A 59 -35.51 -3.60 -4.79
CA ALA A 59 -34.67 -4.69 -4.29
C ALA A 59 -33.36 -4.86 -5.10
N LYS A 60 -33.43 -4.73 -6.43
CA LYS A 60 -32.25 -4.80 -7.30
C LYS A 60 -31.32 -3.60 -7.11
N LEU A 61 -31.86 -2.39 -7.01
CA LEU A 61 -31.08 -1.17 -6.74
C LEU A 61 -30.36 -1.22 -5.39
N GLN A 62 -31.03 -1.72 -4.34
CA GLN A 62 -30.40 -1.93 -3.04
C GLN A 62 -29.24 -2.94 -3.12
N LYS A 63 -29.40 -4.02 -3.89
CA LYS A 63 -28.33 -5.00 -4.10
C LYS A 63 -27.14 -4.40 -4.86
N ILE A 64 -27.40 -3.59 -5.90
CA ILE A 64 -26.37 -2.87 -6.65
C ILE A 64 -25.62 -1.89 -5.74
N THR A 65 -26.33 -1.11 -4.93
CA THR A 65 -25.74 -0.15 -3.99
C THR A 65 -24.78 -0.85 -3.02
N LYS A 66 -25.24 -1.91 -2.34
CA LYS A 66 -24.38 -2.69 -1.43
C LYS A 66 -23.16 -3.29 -2.13
N GLN A 67 -23.31 -3.72 -3.38
CA GLN A 67 -22.20 -4.27 -4.16
C GLN A 67 -21.20 -3.17 -4.55
N ARG A 68 -21.70 -1.97 -4.90
CA ARG A 68 -20.89 -0.80 -5.19
C ARG A 68 -20.06 -0.41 -3.96
N ASP A 69 -20.71 -0.24 -2.82
CA ASP A 69 -20.05 0.12 -1.55
C ASP A 69 -18.92 -0.85 -1.22
N ARG A 70 -19.18 -2.17 -1.30
CA ARG A 70 -18.17 -3.21 -1.05
C ARG A 70 -16.99 -3.13 -2.02
N LEU A 71 -17.23 -2.87 -3.30
CA LEU A 71 -16.17 -2.78 -4.30
C LEU A 71 -15.36 -1.48 -4.15
N THR A 72 -16.01 -0.38 -3.76
CA THR A 72 -15.37 0.91 -3.50
C THR A 72 -14.47 0.83 -2.26
N THR A 73 -14.94 0.23 -1.15
CA THR A 73 -14.09 -0.01 0.03
C THR A 73 -12.88 -0.87 -0.34
N ARG A 74 -13.10 -1.98 -1.05
CA ARG A 74 -11.99 -2.85 -1.46
C ARG A 74 -10.99 -2.15 -2.38
N LEU A 75 -11.44 -1.24 -3.25
CA LEU A 75 -10.55 -0.45 -4.10
C LEU A 75 -9.71 0.52 -3.25
N HIS A 76 -10.33 1.18 -2.29
CA HIS A 76 -9.65 2.08 -1.35
C HIS A 76 -8.58 1.35 -0.54
N ASP A 77 -8.92 0.19 0.05
CA ASP A 77 -7.97 -0.60 0.84
C ASP A 77 -6.74 -1.02 0.00
N VAL A 78 -6.99 -1.44 -1.25
CA VAL A 78 -5.92 -1.82 -2.18
C VAL A 78 -5.01 -0.64 -2.55
N ASP A 79 -5.56 0.56 -2.68
CA ASP A 79 -4.80 1.77 -2.97
C ASP A 79 -3.92 2.21 -1.78
N GLU A 80 -4.45 2.15 -0.55
CA GLU A 80 -3.71 2.48 0.68
C GLU A 80 -2.58 1.49 0.97
N ASP A 81 -2.84 0.19 0.85
CA ASP A 81 -1.85 -0.87 1.08
C ASP A 81 -0.66 -0.73 0.11
N LEU A 82 -0.94 -0.42 -1.16
CA LEU A 82 0.11 -0.28 -2.18
C LEU A 82 1.01 0.93 -1.92
N SER A 83 0.43 2.08 -1.56
CA SER A 83 1.19 3.29 -1.24
C SER A 83 2.10 3.07 -0.04
N THR A 84 1.55 2.47 1.03
CA THR A 84 2.27 2.21 2.27
C THR A 84 3.44 1.25 2.06
N ALA A 85 3.22 0.15 1.32
CA ALA A 85 4.26 -0.82 1.04
C ALA A 85 5.40 -0.24 0.20
N ALA A 86 5.07 0.59 -0.80
CA ALA A 86 6.07 1.26 -1.64
C ALA A 86 6.96 2.22 -0.83
N GLU A 87 6.38 2.99 0.08
CA GLU A 87 7.12 3.91 0.96
C GLU A 87 8.09 3.18 1.89
N ILE A 88 7.64 2.08 2.52
CA ILE A 88 8.48 1.27 3.42
C ILE A 88 9.67 0.68 2.66
N ILE A 89 9.42 0.15 1.47
CA ILE A 89 10.46 -0.48 0.65
C ILE A 89 11.50 0.56 0.21
N GLU A 90 11.07 1.72 -0.25
CA GLU A 90 11.97 2.81 -0.63
C GLU A 90 12.83 3.26 0.57
N ALA A 91 12.24 3.39 1.76
CA ALA A 91 12.97 3.72 2.97
C ALA A 91 14.03 2.66 3.35
N CYS A 92 13.68 1.37 3.25
CA CYS A 92 14.62 0.27 3.47
C CYS A 92 15.76 0.25 2.45
N LEU A 93 15.48 0.53 1.17
CA LEU A 93 16.50 0.59 0.12
C LEU A 93 17.43 1.78 0.27
N GLN A 94 16.94 2.92 0.76
CA GLN A 94 17.77 4.08 1.09
C GLN A 94 18.67 3.79 2.30
N LEU A 95 18.15 3.09 3.31
CA LEU A 95 18.92 2.65 4.47
C LEU A 95 20.08 1.72 4.08
N LEU A 96 19.84 0.78 3.15
CA LEU A 96 20.88 -0.16 2.68
C LEU A 96 21.95 0.52 1.80
N GLN A 97 21.64 1.65 1.17
CA GLN A 97 22.54 2.33 0.24
C GLN A 97 23.48 3.33 0.94
N ASP A 98 22.93 4.17 1.81
CA ASP A 98 23.71 5.15 2.58
C ASP A 98 23.07 5.36 3.95
N PRO A 99 23.31 4.42 4.90
CA PRO A 99 22.72 4.48 6.23
C PRO A 99 23.14 5.74 6.98
N LEU A 100 24.33 6.28 6.71
CA LEU A 100 24.84 7.49 7.35
C LEU A 100 24.10 8.75 6.86
N ALA A 101 23.83 8.87 5.56
CA ALA A 101 23.05 9.98 5.02
C ALA A 101 21.59 9.96 5.50
N LEU A 102 20.98 8.78 5.60
CA LEU A 102 19.63 8.62 6.16
C LEU A 102 19.61 9.03 7.64
N TYR A 103 20.54 8.52 8.45
CA TYR A 103 20.65 8.83 9.88
C TYR A 103 20.82 10.34 10.14
N ARG A 104 21.59 11.04 9.28
CA ARG A 104 21.77 12.49 9.35
C ARG A 104 20.49 13.28 9.06
N ARG A 105 19.67 12.82 8.11
CA ARG A 105 18.38 13.45 7.74
C ARG A 105 17.27 13.22 8.76
N CYS A 106 17.34 12.15 9.54
CA CYS A 106 16.37 11.85 10.59
C CYS A 106 16.43 12.88 11.74
N ASN A 107 15.26 13.21 12.30
CA ASN A 107 15.16 13.89 13.59
C ASN A 107 15.47 12.93 14.75
N GLU A 108 15.60 13.42 16.00
CA GLU A 108 15.95 12.57 17.16
C GLU A 108 15.03 11.36 17.34
N GLN A 109 13.73 11.55 17.17
CA GLN A 109 12.75 10.47 17.33
C GLN A 109 12.93 9.39 16.26
N GLN A 110 13.16 9.80 15.01
CA GLN A 110 13.45 8.90 13.89
C GLN A 110 14.79 8.18 14.06
N ARG A 111 15.85 8.86 14.55
CA ARG A 111 17.15 8.24 14.85
C ARG A 111 17.05 7.18 15.94
N ARG A 112 16.28 7.45 17.01
CA ARG A 112 16.02 6.46 18.08
C ARG A 112 15.35 5.20 17.54
N ARG A 113 14.29 5.37 16.74
CA ARG A 113 13.60 4.25 16.10
C ARG A 113 14.54 3.47 15.17
N LEU A 114 15.38 4.16 14.41
CA LEU A 114 16.36 3.53 13.53
C LEU A 114 17.35 2.66 14.33
N ASN A 115 17.90 3.21 15.41
CA ASN A 115 18.85 2.48 16.26
C ASN A 115 18.20 1.26 16.93
N GLN A 116 16.95 1.38 17.37
CA GLN A 116 16.19 0.26 17.95
C GLN A 116 15.86 -0.83 16.92
N ALA A 117 15.67 -0.46 15.66
CA ALA A 117 15.40 -1.42 14.59
C ALA A 117 16.68 -2.15 14.12
N LEU A 118 17.85 -1.51 14.25
CA LEU A 118 19.13 -2.04 13.75
C LEU A 118 19.98 -2.73 14.83
N PHE A 119 19.88 -2.30 16.08
CA PHE A 119 20.71 -2.80 17.17
C PHE A 119 19.84 -3.42 18.26
N GLU A 120 20.09 -4.69 18.54
CA GLU A 120 19.44 -5.41 19.65
C GLU A 120 20.09 -5.04 21.00
N ALA A 121 21.41 -4.80 21.00
CA ALA A 121 22.16 -4.29 22.15
C ALA A 121 23.39 -3.48 21.68
N LEU A 122 23.72 -2.41 22.40
CA LEU A 122 24.94 -1.62 22.21
C LEU A 122 25.83 -1.79 23.43
N TYR A 123 26.99 -2.41 23.24
CA TYR A 123 28.01 -2.55 24.28
C TYR A 123 29.00 -1.40 24.15
N ILE A 124 29.16 -0.61 25.23
CA ILE A 124 30.14 0.47 25.31
C ILE A 124 31.26 -0.01 26.22
N GLU A 125 32.45 -0.18 25.66
CA GLU A 125 33.65 -0.50 26.42
C GLU A 125 34.41 0.82 26.69
N GLU A 126 34.62 1.13 27.97
CA GLU A 126 35.29 2.36 28.41
C GLU A 126 36.79 2.08 28.58
N ASP A 127 37.60 2.47 27.60
CA ASP A 127 39.06 2.39 27.69
C ASP A 127 39.58 3.47 28.65
N ARG A 128 39.71 3.12 29.93
CA ARG A 128 40.36 3.97 30.93
C ARG A 128 41.87 3.91 30.73
N THR A 129 42.42 4.88 30.02
CA THR A 129 43.86 5.15 30.07
C THR A 129 44.21 5.79 31.42
N ALA A 130 44.57 4.96 32.39
CA ALA A 130 45.20 5.44 33.62
C ALA A 130 46.64 5.88 33.28
N THR A 131 46.85 7.19 33.15
CA THR A 131 48.18 7.79 33.22
C THR A 131 48.67 7.72 34.67
N PHE A 132 49.58 6.80 34.95
CA PHE A 132 50.37 6.82 36.18
C PHE A 132 51.50 7.84 35.99
N GLY A 133 51.52 8.87 36.85
CA GLY A 133 52.61 9.84 36.99
C GLY A 133 53.57 9.46 38.11
#